data_AF-A0A423JXA1-F1
#
_entry.id   AF-A0A423JXA1-F1
#
_cell.length_a   1.000
_cell.length_b   1.000
_cell.length_c   1.000
_cell.angle_alpha   90.00
_cell.angle_beta   90.00
_cell.angle_gamma   90.00
#
_symmetry.space_group_name_H-M   'P 1'
#
loop_
_entity.id
_entity.type
_entity.pdbx_description
1 polymer ?
#
loop_
_entity_poly.entity_id
_entity_poly.type
_entity_poly.pdbx_seq_one_letter_code
_entity_poly.pdbx_strand_id
1 'polypeptide(L)'
;MYSESYPAGTTERCNGEPPIGIEPITRDVTNQSITPMSEQRSRYCYSWAPQLKGGSPELADGMIAIAEMAFGEDRDIIEAQQRSMNLAPNAVLVPTTSDTALGQFRWVLERMLKAEQDAKGDAVVEFAAAQA
;
A
#
# COMPACT_ATOMS: atom_id res chain seq x y z
N MET A 1 -7.48 1.92 -3.95
CA MET A 1 -8.40 0.84 -4.34
C MET A 1 -9.82 1.38 -4.31
N TYR A 2 -10.63 1.08 -5.32
CA TYR A 2 -12.07 1.40 -5.32
C TYR A 2 -12.85 0.24 -4.71
N SER A 3 -13.85 0.54 -3.88
CA SER A 3 -14.70 -0.47 -3.24
C SER A 3 -16.16 -0.02 -3.22
N GLU A 4 -17.07 -0.98 -3.29
CA GLU A 4 -18.50 -0.80 -3.08
C GLU A 4 -19.00 -1.82 -2.07
N SER A 5 -19.76 -1.36 -1.07
CA SER A 5 -20.40 -2.22 -0.08
C SER A 5 -21.89 -2.29 -0.34
N TYR A 6 -22.48 -3.48 -0.30
CA TYR A 6 -23.91 -3.70 -0.57
C TYR A 6 -24.65 -4.23 0.65
N PRO A 7 -25.99 -4.12 0.71
CA PRO A 7 -26.78 -4.74 1.76
C PRO A 7 -26.49 -6.23 1.92
N ALA A 8 -26.54 -6.72 3.16
CA ALA A 8 -26.45 -8.15 3.43
C ALA A 8 -27.49 -8.94 2.62
N GLY A 9 -27.11 -10.11 2.12
CA GLY A 9 -27.97 -10.92 1.25
C GLY A 9 -27.90 -10.55 -0.24
N THR A 10 -27.11 -9.55 -0.63
CA THR A 10 -27.00 -9.13 -2.04
C THR A 10 -26.41 -10.21 -2.91
N THR A 11 -25.38 -10.93 -2.44
CA THR A 11 -24.77 -12.04 -3.19
C THR A 11 -25.77 -13.14 -3.49
N GLU A 12 -26.60 -13.54 -2.53
CA GLU A 12 -27.63 -14.56 -2.68
C GLU A 12 -28.74 -14.10 -3.64
N ARG A 13 -29.19 -12.84 -3.51
CA ARG A 13 -30.21 -12.25 -4.38
C ARG A 13 -29.75 -12.15 -5.84
N CYS A 14 -28.47 -11.91 -6.04
CA CYS A 14 -27.85 -11.80 -7.37
C CYS A 14 -27.23 -13.11 -7.84
N ASN A 15 -27.31 -14.20 -7.05
CA ASN A 15 -26.69 -15.49 -7.37
C ASN A 15 -25.20 -15.39 -7.74
N GLY A 16 -24.45 -14.53 -7.05
CA GLY A 16 -23.03 -14.27 -7.33
C GLY A 16 -22.75 -13.36 -8.53
N GLU A 17 -23.78 -12.98 -9.29
CA GLU A 17 -23.64 -12.04 -10.41
C GLU A 17 -23.53 -10.58 -9.90
N PRO A 18 -23.04 -9.65 -10.74
CA PRO A 18 -22.98 -8.24 -10.39
C PRO A 18 -24.34 -7.69 -9.94
N PRO A 19 -24.40 -6.88 -8.87
CA PRO A 19 -25.64 -6.37 -8.29
C PRO A 19 -26.23 -5.19 -9.09
N ILE A 20 -26.59 -5.45 -10.35
CA ILE A 20 -27.15 -4.45 -11.27
C ILE A 20 -28.49 -3.92 -10.72
N GLY A 21 -28.60 -2.59 -10.62
CA GLY A 21 -29.80 -1.91 -10.14
C GLY A 21 -29.99 -1.91 -8.62
N ILE A 22 -28.99 -2.39 -7.86
CA ILE A 22 -28.95 -2.26 -6.41
C ILE A 22 -27.99 -1.13 -6.07
N GLU A 23 -28.46 -0.13 -5.31
CA GLU A 23 -27.58 0.94 -4.86
C GLU A 23 -26.65 0.43 -3.73
N PRO A 24 -25.34 0.69 -3.83
CA PRO A 24 -24.39 0.42 -2.75
C PRO A 24 -24.71 1.26 -1.51
N ILE A 25 -24.41 0.69 -0.34
CA ILE A 25 -24.36 1.41 0.94
C ILE A 25 -23.22 2.42 0.91
N THR A 26 -22.03 2.00 0.47
CA THR A 26 -20.87 2.88 0.31
C THR A 26 -20.24 2.67 -1.04
N ARG A 27 -19.72 3.77 -1.59
CA ARG A 27 -18.73 3.76 -2.66
C ARG A 27 -17.55 4.55 -2.13
N ASP A 28 -16.38 3.95 -2.12
CA ASP A 28 -15.22 4.55 -1.46
C ASP A 28 -13.90 4.24 -2.17
N VAL A 29 -12.90 5.06 -1.87
CA VAL A 29 -11.55 4.88 -2.35
C VAL A 29 -10.59 4.94 -1.18
N THR A 30 -9.67 3.97 -1.14
CA THR A 30 -8.51 4.00 -0.27
C THR A 30 -7.25 4.35 -1.05
N ASN A 31 -6.36 5.12 -0.44
CA ASN A 31 -4.99 5.28 -0.90
C ASN A 31 -4.03 5.03 0.25
N GLN A 32 -2.93 4.35 -0.03
CA GLN A 32 -1.86 4.08 0.92
C GLN A 32 -0.56 4.28 0.18
N SER A 33 0.35 5.07 0.74
CA SER A 33 1.66 5.36 0.17
C SER A 33 2.71 5.44 1.25
N ILE A 34 3.90 4.95 0.93
CA ILE A 34 5.02 4.85 1.85
C ILE A 34 6.21 5.55 1.21
N THR A 35 6.79 6.51 1.92
CA THR A 35 7.98 7.22 1.48
C THR A 35 9.13 6.95 2.45
N PRO A 36 10.25 6.38 1.99
CA PRO A 36 11.44 6.22 2.81
C PRO A 36 11.93 7.58 3.33
N MET A 37 12.33 7.66 4.60
CA MET A 37 12.92 8.86 5.21
C MET A 37 14.38 8.63 5.63
N SER A 38 14.68 7.41 6.09
CA SER A 38 16.02 6.93 6.41
C SER A 38 16.01 5.40 6.31
N GLU A 39 17.13 4.74 6.56
CA GLU A 39 17.22 3.27 6.50
C GLU A 39 16.17 2.55 7.37
N GLN A 40 15.78 3.13 8.50
CA GLN A 40 14.85 2.50 9.47
C GLN A 40 13.59 3.33 9.72
N ARG A 41 13.30 4.32 8.88
CA ARG A 41 12.12 5.18 9.06
C ARG A 41 11.46 5.48 7.72
N SER A 42 10.13 5.45 7.75
CA SER A 42 9.29 5.81 6.61
C SER A 42 8.17 6.74 7.05
N ARG A 43 7.65 7.52 6.12
CA ARG A 43 6.37 8.21 6.26
C ARG A 43 5.30 7.37 5.59
N TYR A 44 4.26 7.04 6.34
CA TYR A 44 3.09 6.34 5.82
C TYR A 44 1.95 7.35 5.68
N CYS A 45 1.42 7.50 4.48
CA CYS A 45 0.26 8.35 4.19
C CYS A 45 -0.89 7.44 3.78
N TYR A 46 -2.03 7.56 4.46
CA TYR A 46 -3.25 6.83 4.13
C TYR A 46 -4.43 7.78 4.00
N SER A 47 -5.41 7.39 3.18
CA SER A 47 -6.71 8.03 3.10
C SER A 47 -7.78 6.97 2.85
N TRP A 48 -8.95 7.19 3.44
CA TRP A 48 -10.15 6.44 3.16
C TRP A 48 -11.35 7.38 3.28
N ALA A 49 -12.10 7.53 2.19
CA ALA A 49 -13.20 8.48 2.13
C ALA A 49 -14.31 7.99 1.20
N PRO A 50 -15.58 8.39 1.48
CA PRO A 50 -16.70 8.06 0.62
C PRO A 50 -16.67 8.94 -0.64
N GLN A 51 -17.35 8.48 -1.69
CA GLN A 51 -17.60 9.30 -2.87
C GLN A 51 -18.47 10.51 -2.52
N LEU A 52 -18.12 11.70 -3.05
CA LEU A 52 -18.82 12.96 -2.77
C LEU A 52 -20.35 12.89 -2.96
N LYS A 53 -20.83 12.21 -4.01
CA LYS A 53 -22.27 12.17 -4.33
C LYS A 53 -23.09 11.33 -3.34
N GLY A 54 -22.46 10.37 -2.67
CA GLY A 54 -23.12 9.43 -1.74
C GLY A 54 -22.60 9.49 -0.30
N GLY A 55 -21.70 10.42 -0.01
CA GLY A 55 -21.07 10.59 1.29
C GLY A 55 -21.61 11.78 2.07
N SER A 56 -21.24 11.85 3.35
CA SER A 56 -21.40 13.02 4.19
C SER A 56 -20.08 13.29 4.94
N PRO A 57 -19.88 14.51 5.49
CA PRO A 57 -18.74 14.80 6.35
C PRO A 57 -18.64 13.82 7.53
N GLU A 58 -19.77 13.47 8.15
CA GLU A 58 -19.82 12.55 9.30
C GLU A 58 -19.40 11.13 8.90
N LEU A 59 -19.78 10.67 7.71
CA LEU A 59 -19.32 9.39 7.18
C LEU A 59 -17.81 9.42 6.87
N ALA A 60 -17.31 10.51 6.29
CA ALA A 60 -15.88 10.67 6.03
C ALA A 60 -15.06 10.69 7.32
N ASP A 61 -15.52 11.39 8.36
CA ASP A 61 -14.90 11.43 9.68
C ASP A 61 -14.89 10.04 10.33
N GLY A 62 -16.00 9.30 10.23
CA GLY A 62 -16.07 7.92 10.71
C GLY A 62 -15.10 6.98 9.98
N MET A 63 -14.99 7.11 8.66
CA MET A 63 -14.10 6.29 7.84
C MET A 63 -12.63 6.57 8.16
N ILE A 64 -12.22 7.84 8.26
CA ILE A 64 -10.82 8.16 8.59
C ILE A 64 -10.46 7.71 10.02
N ALA A 65 -11.39 7.78 10.98
CA ALA A 65 -11.17 7.28 12.33
C ALA A 65 -10.94 5.76 12.37
N ILE A 66 -11.68 4.99 11.55
CA ILE A 66 -11.45 3.54 11.41
C ILE A 66 -10.11 3.28 10.72
N ALA A 67 -9.76 4.04 9.69
CA ALA A 67 -8.47 3.91 9.02
C ALA A 67 -7.30 4.18 9.97
N GLU A 68 -7.43 5.17 10.86
CA GLU A 68 -6.43 5.46 11.89
C GLU A 68 -6.26 4.30 12.87
N MET A 69 -7.36 3.68 13.32
CA MET A 69 -7.33 2.51 14.19
C MET A 69 -6.65 1.32 13.51
N ALA A 70 -7.05 1.00 12.28
CA ALA A 70 -6.46 -0.09 11.51
C ALA A 70 -4.97 0.14 11.24
N PHE A 71 -4.58 1.38 10.92
CA PHE A 71 -3.18 1.74 10.74
C PHE A 71 -2.38 1.61 12.05
N GLY A 72 -3.01 1.84 13.21
CA GLY A 72 -2.38 1.59 14.51
C GLY A 72 -1.92 0.14 14.66
N GLU A 73 -2.74 -0.82 14.26
CA GLU A 73 -2.39 -2.25 14.23
C GLU A 73 -1.22 -2.52 13.25
N ASP A 74 -1.33 -2.04 12.02
CA ASP A 74 -0.29 -2.22 11.00
C ASP A 74 1.07 -1.66 11.45
N ARG A 75 1.07 -0.47 12.05
CA ARG A 75 2.28 0.17 12.59
C ARG A 75 2.94 -0.73 13.64
N ASP A 76 2.16 -1.23 14.59
CA ASP A 76 2.70 -2.04 15.69
C ASP A 76 3.34 -3.34 15.16
N ILE A 77 2.75 -3.95 14.13
CA ILE A 77 3.30 -5.11 13.42
C ILE A 77 4.61 -4.77 12.70
N ILE A 78 4.62 -3.71 11.87
CA ILE A 78 5.79 -3.30 11.08
C ILE A 78 6.97 -2.95 11.99
N GLU A 79 6.73 -2.22 13.08
CA GLU A 79 7.77 -1.86 14.04
C GLU A 79 8.30 -3.08 14.80
N ALA A 80 7.43 -4.05 15.13
CA ALA A 80 7.86 -5.31 15.72
C ALA A 80 8.73 -6.14 14.76
N GLN A 81 8.42 -6.13 13.47
CA GLN A 81 9.25 -6.74 12.44
C GLN A 81 10.62 -6.07 12.36
N GLN A 82 10.69 -4.73 12.38
CA GLN A 82 11.97 -4.02 12.39
C GLN A 82 12.82 -4.35 13.63
N ARG A 83 12.21 -4.45 14.82
CA ARG A 83 12.92 -4.89 16.04
C ARG A 83 13.46 -6.31 15.89
N SER A 84 12.67 -7.22 15.31
CA SER A 84 13.11 -8.60 15.05
C SER A 84 14.28 -8.66 14.06
N MET A 85 14.24 -7.88 12.98
CA MET A 85 15.34 -7.78 12.01
C MET A 85 16.62 -7.23 12.64
N ASN A 86 16.51 -6.27 13.56
CA ASN A 86 17.67 -5.74 14.28
C ASN A 86 18.31 -6.78 15.21
N LEU A 87 17.50 -7.67 15.82
CA LEU A 87 18.00 -8.73 16.71
C LEU A 87 18.66 -9.89 15.95
N ALA A 88 18.19 -10.17 14.74
CA ALA A 88 18.69 -11.27 13.92
C ALA A 88 18.98 -10.80 12.48
N PRO A 89 20.04 -10.00 12.28
CA PRO A 89 20.33 -9.36 10.99
C PRO A 89 20.65 -10.36 9.87
N ASN A 90 21.06 -11.59 10.22
CA ASN A 90 21.39 -12.65 9.28
C ASN A 90 20.25 -13.67 9.09
N ALA A 91 19.09 -13.44 9.70
CA ALA A 91 17.95 -14.34 9.54
C ALA A 91 17.42 -14.29 8.10
N VAL A 92 17.12 -15.46 7.54
CA VAL A 92 16.53 -15.56 6.20
C VAL A 92 15.01 -15.48 6.33
N LEU A 93 14.40 -14.52 5.65
CA LEU A 93 12.94 -14.45 5.52
C LEU A 93 12.44 -15.56 4.60
N VAL A 94 11.61 -16.46 5.12
CA VAL A 94 11.03 -17.58 4.36
C VAL A 94 9.62 -17.18 3.91
N PRO A 95 9.39 -16.97 2.60
CA PRO A 95 8.08 -16.57 2.09
C PRO A 95 7.08 -17.72 2.14
N THR A 96 5.81 -17.36 2.25
CA THR A 96 4.64 -18.23 2.12
C THR A 96 3.91 -17.97 0.81
N THR A 97 2.86 -18.75 0.52
CA THR A 97 2.03 -18.55 -0.68
C THR A 97 1.36 -17.17 -0.72
N SER A 98 1.02 -16.62 0.45
CA SER A 98 0.44 -15.28 0.60
C SER A 98 1.40 -14.16 0.20
N ASP A 99 2.71 -14.44 0.11
CA ASP A 99 3.75 -13.44 -0.21
C ASP A 99 3.98 -13.30 -1.73
N THR A 100 3.17 -13.95 -2.57
CA THR A 100 3.36 -13.91 -4.04
C THR A 100 3.37 -12.48 -4.58
N ALA A 101 2.40 -11.65 -4.17
CA ALA A 101 2.32 -10.26 -4.60
C ALA A 101 3.52 -9.42 -4.10
N LEU A 102 3.97 -9.67 -2.86
CA LEU A 102 5.15 -9.01 -2.30
C LEU A 102 6.43 -9.38 -3.08
N GLY A 103 6.58 -10.65 -3.45
CA GLY A 103 7.70 -11.12 -4.28
C GLY A 103 7.74 -10.43 -5.65
N GLN A 104 6.58 -10.31 -6.32
CA GLN A 104 6.47 -9.59 -7.59
C GLN A 104 6.82 -8.11 -7.46
N PHE A 105 6.34 -7.45 -6.39
CA PHE A 105 6.68 -6.05 -6.12
C PHE A 105 8.18 -5.85 -5.92
N ARG A 106 8.83 -6.70 -5.12
CA ARG A 106 10.29 -6.64 -4.90
C ARG A 106 11.07 -6.78 -6.21
N TRP A 107 10.66 -7.71 -7.08
CA TRP A 107 11.29 -7.88 -8.39
C TRP A 107 11.17 -6.62 -9.27
N VAL A 108 10.00 -5.97 -9.30
CA VAL A 108 9.83 -4.70 -10.03
C VAL A 108 10.72 -3.62 -9.44
N LEU A 109 10.75 -3.50 -8.12
CA LEU A 109 11.55 -2.50 -7.41
C LEU A 109 13.05 -2.69 -7.65
N GLU A 110 13.56 -3.92 -7.57
CA GLU A 110 14.95 -4.26 -7.87
C GLU A 110 15.35 -3.88 -9.29
N ARG A 111 14.47 -4.11 -10.27
CA ARG A 111 14.70 -3.68 -11.66
C ARG A 111 14.78 -2.17 -11.79
N MET A 112 13.91 -1.43 -11.09
CA MET A 112 13.93 0.03 -11.10
C MET A 112 15.20 0.57 -10.44
N LEU A 113 15.60 0.01 -9.29
CA LEU A 113 16.84 0.39 -8.59
C LEU A 113 18.09 0.12 -9.44
N LYS A 114 18.13 -1.01 -10.15
CA LYS A 114 19.23 -1.31 -11.08
C LYS A 114 19.30 -0.29 -12.21
N ALA A 115 18.16 0.03 -12.82
CA ALA A 115 18.11 1.04 -13.88
C ALA A 115 18.56 2.44 -13.39
N GLU A 116 18.20 2.82 -12.17
CA GLU A 116 18.67 4.07 -11.56
C GLU A 116 20.18 4.06 -11.29
N GLN A 117 20.74 2.93 -10.87
CA GLN A 117 22.18 2.78 -10.65
C GLN A 117 22.98 2.88 -11.95
N ASP A 118 22.52 2.19 -12.99
CA ASP A 118 23.15 2.21 -14.32
C ASP A 118 23.13 3.65 -14.90
N ALA A 119 21.99 4.34 -14.83
CA ALA A 119 21.87 5.73 -15.28
C ALA A 119 22.74 6.72 -14.50
N LYS A 120 22.90 6.53 -13.17
CA LYS A 120 23.84 7.32 -12.36
C LYS A 120 25.29 7.03 -12.75
N GLY A 121 25.62 5.78 -13.05
CA GLY A 121 26.94 5.38 -13.55
C GLY A 121 27.29 6.11 -14.84
N ASP A 122 26.36 6.13 -15.80
CA ASP A 122 26.54 6.82 -17.08
C ASP A 122 26.72 8.34 -16.89
N ALA A 123 25.92 8.97 -16.03
CA ALA A 123 26.04 10.40 -15.73
C ALA A 123 27.38 10.78 -15.04
N VAL A 124 27.90 9.91 -14.17
CA VAL A 124 29.20 10.10 -13.50
C VAL A 124 30.36 9.95 -14.50
N VAL A 125 30.26 8.98 -15.41
CA VAL A 125 31.25 8.78 -16.50
C VAL A 125 31.27 9.98 -17.46
N GLU A 126 30.10 10.49 -17.85
CA GLU A 126 29.98 11.64 -18.73
C GLU A 126 30.54 12.93 -18.09
N PHE A 127 30.27 13.15 -16.80
CA PHE A 127 30.83 14.28 -16.06
C PHE A 127 32.36 14.20 -15.92
N ALA A 128 32.91 13.01 -15.68
CA ALA A 128 34.36 12.81 -15.61
C ALA A 128 35.04 13.02 -16.98
N ALA A 129 34.40 12.59 -18.08
CA ALA A 129 34.90 12.80 -19.43
C ALA A 129 34.87 14.29 -19.86
N ALA A 130 33.91 15.08 -19.35
CA ALA A 130 33.81 16.51 -19.62
C ALA A 130 34.84 17.38 -18.86
N GLN A 131 35.58 16.81 -17.90
CA GLN A 131 36.61 17.50 -17.10
C GLN A 131 38.04 17.14 -17.49
N ALA A 132 38.23 16.23 -18.46
CA ALA A 132 39.53 15.82 -18.99
C ALA A 132 39.86 16.55 -20.30
#